data_AF-A0A7C5X561-F1
#
_entry.id   AF-A0A7C5X561-F1
#
_cell.length_a   1.000
_cell.length_b   1.000
_cell.length_c   1.000
_cell.angle_alpha   90.00
_cell.angle_beta   90.00
_cell.angle_gamma   90.00
#
_symmetry.space_group_name_H-M   'P 1'
#
loop_
_entity.id
_entity.type
_entity.pdbx_description
1 polymer ?
#
loop_
_entity_poly.entity_id
_entity_poly.type
_entity_poly.pdbx_seq_one_letter_code
_entity_poly.pdbx_strand_id
1 'polypeptide(L)'
;ATEDPRFPPVRPEELPELSITVDVLSPPEPCREEDLDPKRYGVIVEKGWRRGLLLPDLPGVDTVEEQLRIAKMKAGIAPNEPCRIFRFTVERHQEK
;
A
#
# COMPACT_ATOMS: atom_id res chain seq x y z
N ALA A 1 -14.42 5.64 7.52
CA ALA A 1 -15.76 5.29 7.00
C ALA A 1 -16.43 6.43 6.24
N THR A 2 -16.13 7.69 6.55
CA THR A 2 -16.81 8.87 5.98
C THR A 2 -15.94 9.74 5.07
N GLU A 3 -14.65 9.42 4.92
CA GLU A 3 -13.65 10.29 4.25
C GLU A 3 -13.04 9.70 2.97
N ASP A 4 -13.44 8.49 2.55
CA ASP A 4 -12.96 7.94 1.27
C ASP A 4 -13.77 8.60 0.13
N PRO A 5 -13.16 9.45 -0.72
CA PRO A 5 -13.88 10.23 -1.72
C PRO A 5 -14.49 9.38 -2.85
N ARG A 6 -14.12 8.09 -2.93
CA ARG A 6 -14.64 7.17 -3.95
C ARG A 6 -16.04 6.65 -3.60
N PHE A 7 -16.47 6.77 -2.35
CA PHE A 7 -17.72 6.21 -1.85
C PHE A 7 -18.47 7.26 -1.02
N PRO A 8 -19.82 7.20 -0.97
CA PRO A 8 -20.56 7.99 0.00
C PRO A 8 -20.22 7.57 1.44
N PRO A 9 -20.41 8.45 2.44
CA PRO A 9 -20.23 8.08 3.84
C PRO A 9 -21.12 6.91 4.26
N VAL A 10 -20.56 5.94 4.99
CA VAL A 10 -21.30 4.81 5.58
C VAL A 10 -22.35 5.31 6.58
N ARG A 11 -23.57 4.77 6.52
CA ARG A 11 -24.65 5.05 7.49
C ARG A 11 -24.69 4.02 8.63
N PRO A 12 -25.22 4.36 9.81
CA PRO A 12 -25.29 3.44 10.95
C PRO A 12 -26.03 2.14 10.66
N GLU A 13 -27.05 2.17 9.80
CA GLU A 13 -27.86 1.00 9.47
C GLU A 13 -27.11 -0.01 8.60
N GLU A 14 -26.03 0.42 7.94
CA GLU A 14 -25.19 -0.44 7.10
C GLU A 14 -24.15 -1.19 7.95
N LEU A 15 -23.87 -0.74 9.18
CA LEU A 15 -22.83 -1.34 10.03
C LEU A 15 -22.99 -2.86 10.24
N PRO A 16 -24.20 -3.42 10.47
CA PRO A 16 -24.37 -4.86 10.64
C PRO A 16 -24.10 -5.68 9.37
N GLU A 17 -24.04 -5.04 8.19
CA GLU A 17 -23.81 -5.68 6.89
C GLU A 17 -22.36 -5.55 6.42
N LEU A 18 -21.51 -4.84 7.17
CA LEU A 18 -20.11 -4.64 6.82
C LEU A 18 -19.21 -5.71 7.43
N SER A 19 -18.25 -6.20 6.65
CA SER A 19 -17.12 -6.95 7.19
C SER A 19 -15.94 -6.02 7.39
N ILE A 20 -15.48 -5.87 8.63
CA ILE A 20 -14.38 -4.96 8.97
C ILE A 20 -13.04 -5.72 8.90
N THR A 21 -12.07 -5.11 8.23
CA THR A 21 -10.69 -5.61 8.17
C THR A 21 -9.73 -4.51 8.62
N VAL A 22 -8.75 -4.87 9.45
CA VAL A 22 -7.69 -3.99 9.95
C VAL A 22 -6.33 -4.58 9.58
N ASP A 23 -5.56 -3.82 8.82
CA ASP A 23 -4.19 -4.15 8.44
C ASP A 23 -3.20 -3.41 9.35
N VAL A 24 -2.46 -4.14 10.17
CA VAL A 24 -1.38 -3.61 11.02
C VAL A 24 -0.08 -3.64 10.24
N LEU A 25 0.53 -2.47 10.04
CA LEU A 25 1.77 -2.33 9.28
C LEU A 25 2.98 -2.36 10.22
N SER A 26 4.01 -3.13 9.85
CA SER A 26 5.31 -3.02 10.54
C SER A 26 5.93 -1.63 10.30
N PRO A 27 6.84 -1.17 11.17
CA PRO A 27 7.67 -0.02 10.88
C PRO A 27 8.37 -0.20 9.51
N PRO A 28 8.39 0.82 8.64
CA PRO A 28 9.04 0.71 7.34
C PRO A 28 10.57 0.73 7.49
N GLU A 29 11.23 -0.16 6.75
CA GLU A 29 12.69 -0.31 6.76
C GLU A 29 13.26 0.00 5.38
N PRO A 30 14.39 0.75 5.26
CA PRO A 30 15.04 0.98 3.98
C PRO A 30 15.44 -0.33 3.30
N CYS A 31 15.26 -0.43 1.99
CA CYS A 31 15.65 -1.64 1.23
C CYS A 31 16.05 -1.31 -0.20
N ARG A 32 16.59 -2.31 -0.90
CA ARG A 32 16.81 -2.28 -2.36
C ARG A 32 15.69 -3.05 -3.08
N GLU A 33 15.67 -2.97 -4.41
CA GLU A 33 14.69 -3.68 -5.23
C GLU A 33 14.86 -5.20 -5.11
N GLU A 34 16.10 -5.68 -5.00
CA GLU A 34 16.44 -7.10 -4.83
C GLU A 34 15.93 -7.70 -3.51
N ASP A 35 15.62 -6.85 -2.52
CA ASP A 35 15.14 -7.25 -1.19
C ASP A 35 13.61 -7.42 -1.12
N LEU A 36 12.91 -7.18 -2.24
CA LEU A 36 11.45 -7.15 -2.31
C LEU A 36 10.86 -8.45 -2.84
N ASP A 37 9.70 -8.77 -2.29
CA ASP A 37 8.80 -9.82 -2.76
C ASP A 37 7.39 -9.21 -2.73
N PRO A 38 6.74 -9.02 -3.89
CA PRO A 38 5.41 -8.39 -3.97
C PRO A 38 4.34 -9.11 -3.15
N LYS A 39 4.51 -10.42 -2.89
CA LYS A 39 3.57 -11.21 -2.08
C LYS A 39 3.75 -10.99 -0.59
N ARG A 40 4.95 -10.61 -0.16
CA ARG A 40 5.29 -10.50 1.26
C ARG A 40 5.35 -9.05 1.76
N TYR A 41 5.90 -8.16 0.95
CA TYR A 41 6.24 -6.81 1.38
C TYR A 41 5.40 -5.76 0.68
N GLY A 42 4.82 -4.84 1.47
CA GLY A 42 4.39 -3.55 0.95
C GLY A 42 5.59 -2.63 0.75
N VAL A 43 5.44 -1.65 -0.14
CA VAL A 43 6.49 -0.72 -0.48
C VAL A 43 6.07 0.72 -0.22
N ILE A 44 7.03 1.54 0.20
CA ILE A 44 6.93 2.98 0.26
C ILE A 44 8.05 3.57 -0.59
N VAL A 45 7.70 4.43 -1.54
CA VAL A 45 8.67 5.21 -2.31
C VAL A 45 8.63 6.66 -1.89
N GLU A 46 9.78 7.30 -1.77
CA GLU A 46 9.86 8.68 -1.28
C GLU A 46 10.92 9.52 -2.00
N LYS A 47 10.52 10.73 -2.40
CA LYS A 47 11.43 11.77 -2.93
C LYS A 47 10.98 13.18 -2.52
N GLY A 48 11.65 13.74 -1.52
CA GLY A 48 11.25 15.02 -0.94
C GLY A 48 9.88 14.88 -0.27
N TRP A 49 8.91 15.72 -0.67
CA TRP A 49 7.53 15.68 -0.17
C TRP A 49 6.65 14.65 -0.89
N ARG A 50 7.12 14.07 -2.01
CA ARG A 50 6.38 13.06 -2.77
C ARG A 50 6.56 11.69 -2.13
N ARG A 51 5.44 11.03 -1.83
CA ARG A 51 5.41 9.72 -1.19
C ARG A 51 4.27 8.87 -1.74
N GLY A 52 4.56 7.59 -1.99
CA GLY A 52 3.57 6.62 -2.45
C GLY A 52 3.72 5.33 -1.68
N LEU A 53 2.59 4.68 -1.39
CA LEU A 53 2.53 3.41 -0.69
C LEU A 53 1.74 2.40 -1.52
N LEU A 54 2.20 1.15 -1.52
CA LEU A 54 1.48 0.02 -2.07
C LEU A 54 1.53 -1.15 -1.09
N LEU A 55 0.37 -1.74 -0.79
CA LEU A 55 0.27 -2.94 0.06
C LEU A 55 0.84 -4.17 -0.66
N PRO A 56 1.26 -5.22 0.09
CA PRO A 56 1.62 -6.50 -0.50
C PRO A 56 0.40 -7.23 -1.07
N ASP A 57 0.69 -8.27 -1.86
CA ASP A 57 -0.25 -9.29 -2.34
C ASP A 57 -1.50 -8.72 -3.04
N LEU A 58 -1.29 -7.72 -3.90
CA LEU A 58 -2.36 -7.14 -4.71
C LEU A 58 -2.57 -7.96 -6.00
N PRO A 59 -3.83 -8.28 -6.36
CA PRO A 59 -4.13 -8.93 -7.63
C PRO A 59 -3.58 -8.14 -8.82
N GLY A 60 -2.84 -8.81 -9.71
CA GLY A 60 -2.22 -8.22 -10.89
C GLY A 60 -0.89 -7.50 -10.66
N VAL A 61 -0.33 -7.57 -9.45
CA VAL A 61 1.01 -7.03 -9.13
C VAL A 61 1.94 -8.18 -8.79
N ASP A 62 2.48 -8.82 -9.83
CA ASP A 62 3.24 -10.07 -9.70
C ASP A 62 4.77 -9.86 -9.71
N THR A 63 5.25 -8.66 -10.03
CA THR A 63 6.69 -8.35 -10.10
C THR A 63 7.05 -7.13 -9.25
N VAL A 64 8.30 -7.10 -8.77
CA VAL A 64 8.85 -5.96 -8.02
C VAL A 64 8.85 -4.69 -8.87
N GLU A 65 9.19 -4.81 -10.15
CA GLU A 65 9.18 -3.68 -11.10
C GLU A 65 7.79 -3.05 -11.19
N GLU A 66 6.74 -3.87 -11.36
CA GLU A 66 5.37 -3.40 -11.45
C GLU A 66 4.91 -2.76 -10.13
N GLN A 67 5.26 -3.38 -9.00
CA GLN A 67 4.97 -2.87 -7.67
C GLN A 67 5.55 -1.47 -7.46
N LEU A 68 6.84 -1.28 -7.77
CA LEU A 68 7.54 -0.01 -7.65
C LEU A 68 7.02 1.03 -8.65
N ARG A 69 6.69 0.61 -9.88
CA ARG A 69 6.11 1.49 -10.90
C ARG A 69 4.78 2.08 -10.44
N ILE A 70 3.88 1.25 -9.91
CA ILE A 70 2.59 1.70 -9.37
C ILE A 70 2.80 2.63 -8.16
N ALA A 71 3.70 2.27 -7.24
CA ALA A 71 3.99 3.09 -6.07
C ALA A 71 4.53 4.48 -6.46
N LYS A 72 5.46 4.55 -7.42
CA LYS A 72 6.00 5.80 -7.98
C LYS A 72 4.91 6.63 -8.66
N MET A 73 4.05 6.00 -9.45
CA MET A 73 2.92 6.67 -10.10
C MET A 73 1.99 7.31 -9.06
N LYS A 74 1.64 6.61 -7.98
CA LYS A 74 0.83 7.15 -6.87
C LYS A 74 1.51 8.32 -6.15
N ALA A 75 2.84 8.32 -6.11
CA ALA A 75 3.65 9.39 -5.51
C ALA A 75 3.87 10.60 -6.45
N GLY A 76 3.51 10.50 -7.73
CA GLY A 76 3.91 11.51 -8.73
C GLY A 76 5.43 11.51 -9.00
N ILE A 77 6.08 10.36 -8.92
CA ILE A 77 7.51 10.15 -9.20
C ILE A 77 7.63 9.49 -10.58
N ALA A 78 8.49 10.01 -11.45
CA ALA A 78 8.66 9.42 -12.78
C ALA A 78 9.33 8.03 -12.68
N PRO A 79 9.07 7.09 -13.62
CA PRO A 79 9.58 5.71 -13.51
C PRO A 79 11.11 5.62 -13.32
N ASN A 80 11.85 6.41 -14.11
CA ASN A 80 13.32 6.45 -14.11
C ASN A 80 13.90 7.41 -13.06
N GLU A 81 13.06 8.06 -12.26
CA GLU A 81 13.50 9.01 -11.27
C GLU A 81 13.98 8.28 -9.99
N PRO A 82 15.23 8.49 -9.54
CA PRO A 82 15.72 7.84 -8.33
C PRO A 82 14.95 8.30 -7.09
N CYS A 83 14.54 7.36 -6.25
CA CYS A 83 13.82 7.61 -4.99
C CYS A 83 14.29 6.64 -3.90
N ARG A 84 14.00 6.96 -2.64
CA ARG A 84 14.21 6.03 -1.52
C ARG A 84 13.12 4.98 -1.55
N ILE A 85 13.47 3.74 -1.23
CA ILE A 85 12.56 2.60 -1.15
C ILE A 85 12.59 2.07 0.28
N PHE A 86 11.41 1.84 0.84
CA PHE A 86 11.23 1.18 2.11
C PHE A 86 10.26 0.02 1.94
N ARG A 87 10.44 -1.04 2.73
CA ARG A 87 9.54 -2.18 2.81
C ARG A 87 8.88 -2.28 4.18
N PHE A 88 7.70 -2.89 4.23
CA PHE A 88 7.00 -3.25 5.47
C PHE A 88 6.18 -4.53 5.25
N THR A 89 5.82 -5.22 6.33
CA THR A 89 4.88 -6.35 6.30
C THR A 89 3.52 -5.94 6.82
N VAL A 90 2.50 -6.73 6.49
CA VAL A 90 1.12 -6.52 6.92
C VAL A 90 0.64 -7.73 7.71
N GLU A 91 0.10 -7.47 8.89
CA GLU A 91 -0.71 -8.44 9.63
C GLU A 91 -2.19 -8.04 9.49
N ARG A 92 -3.00 -8.91 8.88
CA ARG A 92 -4.41 -8.65 8.60
C ARG A 92 -5.30 -9.31 9.65
N HIS A 93 -6.14 -8.50 10.29
CA HIS A 93 -7.19 -8.96 11.19
C HIS A 93 -8.55 -8.70 10.55
N GLN A 94 -9.42 -9.72 10.52
CA GLN A 94 -10.78 -9.61 10.03
C GLN A 94 -11.75 -9.96 11.16
N GLU A 95 -12.85 -9.21 11.26
CA GLU A 95 -13.95 -9.54 12.15
C GLU A 95 -14.50 -10.94 11.79
N LYS A 96 -14.71 -11.78 12.81
CA LYS A 96 -15.23 -13.15 12.66
C LYS A 96 -16.74 -13.20 12.75
#